data_AF-A0A0S8BNH4-F1
#
_entry.id   AF-A0A0S8BNH4-F1
#
_cell.length_a   1.000
_cell.length_b   1.000
_cell.length_c   1.000
_cell.angle_alpha   90.00
_cell.angle_beta   90.00
_cell.angle_gamma   90.00
#
_symmetry.space_group_name_H-M   'P 1'
#
loop_
_entity.id
_entity.type
_entity.pdbx_description
1 polymer ?
#
loop_
_entity_poly.entity_id
_entity_poly.type
_entity_poly.pdbx_seq_one_letter_code
_entity_poly.pdbx_strand_id
1 'polypeptide(L)'
;MKHGKFNISAGLLFMAGFMVFGFVLIYLRDFAPDKAQWVADYAVGKHFESRLAHVHGNLFAFLNIVVGYLLLRLPLHDSTSRRVSWLALVGMLMPVGILAEVVMGAPPLFVLIGAASMVASVTWLGIAVAQMKSWPEQGENAKK
;
A
#
# COMPACT_ATOMS: atom_id res chain seq x y z
N MET A 1 12.25 -10.49 12.43
CA MET A 1 12.09 -9.14 13.03
C MET A 1 12.37 -7.95 12.10
N LYS A 2 13.40 -7.97 11.23
CA LYS A 2 13.73 -6.80 10.38
C LYS A 2 12.63 -6.42 9.38
N HIS A 3 11.92 -7.41 8.85
CA HIS A 3 10.92 -7.25 7.81
C HIS A 3 9.74 -6.36 8.22
N GLY A 4 9.13 -6.60 9.39
CA GLY A 4 7.98 -5.82 9.83
C GLY A 4 8.28 -4.33 10.07
N LYS A 5 9.47 -4.01 10.62
CA LYS A 5 9.91 -2.61 10.77
C LYS A 5 10.01 -1.90 9.41
N PHE A 6 10.54 -2.58 8.40
CA PHE A 6 10.69 -2.00 7.07
C PHE A 6 9.34 -1.72 6.41
N ASN A 7 8.37 -2.63 6.50
CA ASN A 7 7.01 -2.39 6.03
C ASN A 7 6.34 -1.22 6.74
N ILE A 8 6.49 -1.09 8.07
CA ILE A 8 5.93 0.05 8.83
C ILE A 8 6.55 1.36 8.34
N SER A 9 7.88 1.44 8.26
CA SER A 9 8.56 2.67 7.82
C SER A 9 8.18 3.04 6.39
N ALA A 10 8.20 2.08 5.46
CA ALA A 10 7.79 2.31 4.07
C ALA A 10 6.32 2.75 4.00
N GLY A 11 5.42 2.07 4.71
CA GLY A 11 4.01 2.40 4.76
C GLY A 11 3.75 3.82 5.28
N LEU A 12 4.42 4.24 6.36
CA LEU A 12 4.29 5.61 6.87
C LEU A 12 4.79 6.66 5.86
N LEU A 13 5.94 6.43 5.22
CA LEU A 13 6.50 7.36 4.25
C LEU A 13 5.65 7.46 2.98
N PHE A 14 5.18 6.33 2.44
CA PHE A 14 4.27 6.33 1.30
C PHE A 14 2.93 6.98 1.64
N MET A 15 2.38 6.70 2.82
CA MET A 15 1.13 7.33 3.28
C MET A 15 1.29 8.85 3.34
N ALA A 16 2.38 9.36 3.91
CA ALA A 16 2.66 10.80 3.90
C ALA A 16 2.71 11.36 2.47
N GLY A 17 3.39 10.68 1.54
CA GLY A 17 3.45 11.08 0.14
C GLY A 17 2.08 11.10 -0.55
N PHE A 18 1.27 10.05 -0.37
CA PHE A 18 -0.07 9.99 -0.95
C PHE A 18 -1.06 10.95 -0.27
N MET A 19 -0.88 11.29 1.01
CA MET A 19 -1.64 12.36 1.67
C MET A 19 -1.32 13.73 1.05
N VAL A 20 -0.04 14.05 0.85
CA VAL A 20 0.38 15.27 0.14
C VAL A 20 -0.23 15.30 -1.26
N PHE A 21 -0.17 14.18 -1.98
CA PHE A 21 -0.79 14.07 -3.29
C PHE A 21 -2.32 14.28 -3.24
N GLY A 22 -3.00 13.84 -2.18
CA GLY A 22 -4.42 14.14 -1.96
C GLY A 22 -4.69 15.64 -1.85
N PHE A 23 -3.86 16.39 -1.12
CA PHE A 23 -3.97 17.86 -1.06
C PHE A 23 -3.70 18.52 -2.42
N VAL A 24 -2.79 17.98 -3.21
CA VAL A 24 -2.57 18.44 -4.59
C VAL A 24 -3.81 18.21 -5.45
N LEU A 25 -4.48 17.07 -5.34
CA LEU A 25 -5.71 16.80 -6.09
C LEU A 25 -6.86 17.74 -5.70
N ILE A 26 -6.99 18.05 -4.40
CA ILE A 26 -7.94 19.08 -3.93
C ILE A 26 -7.59 20.43 -4.56
N TYR A 27 -6.32 20.80 -4.57
CA TYR A 27 -5.86 22.05 -5.19
C TYR A 27 -6.26 22.14 -6.67
N LEU A 28 -5.94 21.11 -7.44
CA LEU A 28 -6.20 21.05 -8.88
C LEU A 28 -7.70 21.12 -9.20
N ARG A 29 -8.53 20.45 -8.40
CA ARG A 29 -9.98 20.44 -8.59
C ARG A 29 -10.66 21.76 -8.19
N ASP A 30 -10.24 22.38 -7.08
CA ASP A 30 -11.04 23.45 -6.46
C ASP A 30 -10.44 24.86 -6.66
N PHE A 31 -9.12 24.96 -6.83
CA PHE A 31 -8.39 26.24 -6.78
C PHE A 31 -7.53 26.56 -8.01
N ALA A 32 -7.13 25.56 -8.82
CA ALA A 32 -6.28 25.81 -9.98
C ALA A 32 -6.98 26.68 -11.05
N PRO A 33 -6.23 27.48 -11.84
CA PRO A 33 -6.80 28.30 -12.92
C PRO A 33 -7.60 27.50 -13.95
N ASP A 34 -7.19 26.26 -14.22
CA ASP A 34 -7.77 25.32 -15.18
C ASP A 34 -8.73 24.30 -14.53
N LYS A 35 -9.21 24.55 -13.30
CA LYS A 35 -10.03 23.61 -12.53
C LYS A 35 -11.27 23.07 -13.22
N ALA A 36 -11.84 23.81 -14.18
CA ALA A 36 -13.01 23.36 -14.93
C ALA A 36 -12.75 22.04 -15.67
N GLN A 37 -11.53 21.87 -16.22
CA GLN A 37 -11.12 20.62 -16.87
C GLN A 37 -10.98 19.49 -15.85
N TRP A 38 -10.34 19.76 -14.70
CA TRP A 38 -10.23 18.78 -13.61
C TRP A 38 -11.62 18.32 -13.12
N VAL A 39 -12.58 19.23 -12.99
CA VAL A 39 -13.96 18.87 -12.63
C VAL A 39 -14.64 18.02 -13.71
N ALA A 40 -14.42 18.33 -15.00
CA ALA A 40 -14.97 17.55 -16.11
C ALA A 40 -14.40 16.12 -16.16
N ASP A 41 -13.12 15.95 -15.86
CA ASP A 41 -12.41 14.66 -15.85
C ASP A 41 -12.64 13.85 -14.56
N TYR A 42 -13.62 14.21 -13.73
CA TYR A 42 -13.81 13.58 -12.42
C TYR A 42 -14.05 12.05 -12.48
N ALA A 43 -14.79 11.59 -13.49
CA ALA A 43 -15.17 10.18 -13.66
C ALA A 43 -14.35 9.45 -14.74
N VAL A 44 -13.58 10.17 -15.55
CA VAL A 44 -12.81 9.63 -16.68
C VAL A 44 -11.50 10.41 -16.87
N GLY A 45 -10.47 9.77 -17.40
CA GLY A 45 -9.21 10.44 -17.68
C GLY A 45 -8.37 10.75 -16.44
N LYS A 46 -7.52 11.79 -16.52
CA LYS A 46 -6.40 12.00 -15.60
C LYS A 46 -6.83 12.24 -14.15
N HIS A 47 -7.91 12.97 -13.93
CA HIS A 47 -8.37 13.21 -12.56
C HIS A 47 -8.89 11.93 -11.91
N PHE A 48 -9.67 11.13 -12.65
CA PHE A 48 -10.11 9.81 -12.19
C PHE A 48 -8.93 8.89 -11.84
N GLU A 49 -7.97 8.72 -12.75
CA GLU A 49 -6.81 7.85 -12.54
C GLU A 49 -5.92 8.34 -11.38
N SER A 50 -5.72 9.66 -11.27
CA SER A 50 -4.99 10.25 -10.15
C SER A 50 -5.67 9.97 -8.81
N ARG A 51 -7.01 10.03 -8.75
CA ARG A 51 -7.75 9.66 -7.54
C ARG A 51 -7.60 8.17 -7.21
N LEU A 52 -7.59 7.30 -8.22
CA LEU A 52 -7.31 5.88 -8.01
C LEU A 52 -5.93 5.67 -7.38
N ALA A 53 -4.90 6.34 -7.89
CA ALA A 53 -3.56 6.30 -7.31
C ALA A 53 -3.53 6.80 -5.86
N HIS A 54 -4.19 7.92 -5.57
CA HIS A 54 -4.25 8.48 -4.21
C HIS A 54 -4.92 7.52 -3.21
N VAL A 55 -6.10 7.01 -3.54
CA VAL A 55 -6.87 6.15 -2.63
C VAL A 55 -6.17 4.81 -2.44
N HIS A 56 -5.74 4.14 -3.52
CA HIS A 56 -5.02 2.87 -3.41
C HIS A 56 -3.64 3.07 -2.78
N GLY A 57 -2.98 4.20 -3.03
CA GLY A 57 -1.72 4.59 -2.41
C GLY A 57 -1.81 4.62 -0.90
N ASN A 58 -2.79 5.34 -0.35
CA ASN A 58 -3.01 5.38 1.10
C ASN A 58 -3.49 4.04 1.67
N LEU A 59 -4.36 3.31 0.97
CA LEU A 59 -4.81 1.99 1.41
C LEU A 59 -3.64 1.00 1.48
N PHE A 60 -2.82 0.92 0.44
CA PHE A 60 -1.70 -0.03 0.38
C PHE A 60 -0.57 0.36 1.35
N ALA A 61 -0.38 1.66 1.57
CA ALA A 61 0.51 2.17 2.60
C ALA A 61 0.03 1.77 4.01
N PHE A 62 -1.27 1.93 4.29
CA PHE A 62 -1.89 1.47 5.54
C PHE A 62 -1.77 -0.04 5.72
N LEU A 63 -2.04 -0.81 4.67
CA LEU A 63 -1.85 -2.27 4.69
C LEU A 63 -0.40 -2.63 4.99
N ASN A 64 0.59 -1.93 4.45
CA ASN A 64 2.00 -2.14 4.80
C ASN A 64 2.28 -1.88 6.29
N ILE A 65 1.67 -0.86 6.89
CA ILE A 65 1.79 -0.60 8.33
C ILE A 65 1.20 -1.76 9.14
N VAL A 66 -0.03 -2.19 8.80
CA VAL A 66 -0.73 -3.28 9.50
C VAL A 66 0.00 -4.61 9.32
N VAL A 67 0.37 -4.96 8.08
CA VAL A 67 1.18 -6.16 7.78
C VAL A 67 2.47 -6.10 8.57
N GLY A 68 3.21 -4.99 8.52
CA GLY A 68 4.46 -4.84 9.26
C GLY A 68 4.28 -5.01 10.76
N TYR A 69 3.21 -4.47 11.35
CA TYR A 69 2.88 -4.66 12.75
C TYR A 69 2.57 -6.12 13.08
N LEU A 70 1.75 -6.79 12.28
CA LEU A 70 1.41 -8.20 12.46
C LEU A 70 2.65 -9.10 12.34
N LEU A 71 3.54 -8.82 11.39
CA LEU A 71 4.82 -9.53 11.24
C LEU A 71 5.77 -9.36 12.43
N LEU A 72 5.61 -8.31 13.23
CA LEU A 72 6.37 -8.11 14.48
C LEU A 72 5.72 -8.79 15.68
N ARG A 73 4.40 -9.01 15.64
CA ARG A 73 3.63 -9.48 16.80
C ARG A 73 3.28 -10.97 16.74
N LEU A 74 3.15 -11.52 15.54
CA LEU A 74 2.77 -12.90 15.34
C LEU A 74 4.00 -13.81 15.24
N PRO A 75 3.96 -15.02 15.86
CA PRO A 75 5.05 -15.99 15.80
C PRO A 75 5.05 -16.76 14.46
N LEU A 76 5.05 -16.03 13.35
CA LEU A 76 5.08 -16.62 12.00
C LEU A 76 6.49 -17.11 11.66
N HIS A 77 6.56 -18.17 10.86
CA HIS A 77 7.84 -18.65 10.33
C HIS A 77 8.54 -17.55 9.52
N ASP A 78 9.87 -17.41 9.67
CA ASP A 78 10.62 -16.28 9.10
C ASP A 78 10.50 -16.21 7.57
N SER A 79 10.45 -17.36 6.88
CA SER A 79 10.25 -17.40 5.43
C SER A 79 8.90 -16.82 5.01
N THR A 80 7.83 -17.09 5.77
CA THR A 80 6.48 -16.56 5.52
C THR A 80 6.48 -15.06 5.76
N SER A 81 7.05 -14.63 6.89
CA SER A 81 7.18 -13.21 7.22
C SER A 81 7.92 -12.43 6.15
N ARG A 82 9.03 -12.98 5.63
CA ARG A 82 9.83 -12.37 4.57
C ARG A 82 9.06 -12.28 3.25
N ARG A 83 8.37 -13.33 2.83
CA ARG A 83 7.59 -13.35 1.57
C ARG A 83 6.43 -12.36 1.63
N VAL A 84 5.63 -12.39 2.70
CA VAL A 84 4.53 -11.46 2.92
C VAL A 84 5.04 -10.02 2.93
N SER A 85 6.12 -9.75 3.67
CA SER A 85 6.75 -8.43 3.72
C SER A 85 7.11 -7.89 2.33
N TRP A 86 7.81 -8.69 1.51
CA TRP A 86 8.20 -8.28 0.17
C TRP A 86 7.01 -8.14 -0.78
N LEU A 87 6.04 -9.05 -0.73
CA LEU A 87 4.84 -8.96 -1.56
C LEU A 87 4.03 -7.69 -1.26
N ALA A 88 3.87 -7.32 0.02
CA ALA A 88 3.21 -6.08 0.41
C ALA A 88 3.96 -4.83 -0.10
N LEU A 89 5.30 -4.85 -0.08
CA LEU A 89 6.13 -3.73 -0.55
C LEU A 89 6.10 -3.61 -2.07
N VAL A 90 6.25 -4.73 -2.79
CA VAL A 90 6.07 -4.77 -4.25
C VAL A 90 4.64 -4.36 -4.62
N GLY A 91 3.67 -4.61 -3.74
CA GLY A 91 2.31 -4.09 -3.87
C GLY A 91 2.22 -2.59 -4.12
N MET A 92 3.15 -1.79 -3.55
CA MET A 92 3.21 -0.35 -3.77
C MET A 92 3.49 0.05 -5.22
N LEU A 93 3.95 -0.88 -6.08
CA LEU A 93 4.07 -0.64 -7.52
C LEU A 93 2.72 -0.32 -8.17
N MET A 94 1.59 -0.72 -7.58
CA MET A 94 0.29 -0.43 -8.17
C MET A 94 -0.02 1.08 -8.16
N PRO A 95 -0.12 1.74 -7.00
CA PRO A 95 -0.42 3.17 -6.98
C PRO A 95 0.71 4.02 -7.57
N VAL A 96 1.99 3.60 -7.45
CA VAL A 96 3.11 4.27 -8.12
C VAL A 96 3.05 4.10 -9.64
N GLY A 97 2.66 2.91 -10.12
CA GLY A 97 2.47 2.60 -11.53
C GLY A 97 1.37 3.42 -12.17
N ILE A 98 0.24 3.64 -11.47
CA ILE A 98 -0.82 4.53 -11.95
C ILE A 98 -0.29 5.97 -12.10
N LEU A 99 0.47 6.48 -11.12
CA LEU A 99 1.08 7.81 -11.26
C LEU A 99 2.06 7.86 -12.44
N ALA A 100 2.87 6.82 -12.64
CA ALA A 100 3.81 6.74 -13.74
C ALA A 100 3.10 6.68 -15.10
N GLU A 101 1.98 5.98 -15.20
CA GLU A 101 1.11 5.95 -16.38
C GLU A 101 0.54 7.34 -16.68
N VAL A 102 -0.08 7.99 -15.69
CA VAL A 102 -0.71 9.31 -15.84
C VAL A 102 0.30 10.39 -16.24
N VAL A 103 1.51 10.36 -15.66
CA VAL A 103 2.53 11.40 -15.84
C VAL A 103 3.44 11.13 -17.04
N MET A 104 3.81 9.87 -17.28
CA MET A 104 4.86 9.50 -18.24
C MET A 104 4.40 8.51 -19.31
N GLY A 105 3.14 8.04 -19.28
CA GLY A 105 2.65 7.01 -20.19
C GLY A 105 3.28 5.64 -19.96
N ALA A 106 3.74 5.35 -18.72
CA ALA A 106 4.32 4.07 -18.39
C ALA A 106 3.34 2.89 -18.65
N PRO A 107 3.84 1.69 -19.01
CA PRO A 107 2.97 0.54 -19.26
C PRO A 107 2.18 0.12 -18.00
N PRO A 108 0.95 -0.42 -18.16
CA PRO A 108 0.11 -0.84 -17.04
C PRO A 108 0.65 -2.06 -16.28
N LEU A 109 1.76 -2.66 -16.76
CA LEU A 109 2.40 -3.81 -16.14
C LEU A 109 2.76 -3.57 -14.67
N PHE A 110 3.22 -2.36 -14.31
CA PHE A 110 3.52 -2.01 -12.92
C PHE A 110 2.26 -2.06 -12.04
N VAL A 111 1.14 -1.60 -12.58
CA VAL A 111 -0.18 -1.63 -11.93
C VAL A 111 -0.59 -3.08 -11.64
N LEU A 112 -0.50 -3.94 -12.66
CA LEU A 112 -0.88 -5.34 -12.57
C LEU A 112 0.01 -6.13 -11.60
N ILE A 113 1.33 -5.96 -11.68
CA ILE A 113 2.28 -6.63 -10.78
C ILE A 113 2.04 -6.20 -9.33
N GLY A 114 1.88 -4.90 -9.08
CA GLY A 114 1.60 -4.40 -7.74
C GLY A 114 0.26 -4.92 -7.20
N ALA A 115 -0.80 -4.90 -7.99
CA ALA A 115 -2.12 -5.37 -7.57
C ALA A 115 -2.07 -6.86 -7.20
N ALA A 116 -1.50 -7.70 -8.06
CA ALA A 116 -1.35 -9.12 -7.81
C ALA A 116 -0.49 -9.41 -6.57
N SER A 117 0.59 -8.63 -6.38
CA SER A 117 1.49 -8.79 -5.22
C SER A 117 0.80 -8.44 -3.90
N MET A 118 0.02 -7.35 -3.85
CA MET A 118 -0.72 -6.99 -2.64
C MET A 118 -1.79 -8.03 -2.31
N VAL A 119 -2.55 -8.51 -3.30
CA VAL A 119 -3.52 -9.60 -3.12
C VAL A 119 -2.83 -10.84 -2.56
N ALA A 120 -1.74 -11.29 -3.19
CA ALA A 120 -0.98 -12.45 -2.73
C ALA A 120 -0.45 -12.27 -1.30
N SER A 121 0.03 -11.08 -0.95
CA SER A 121 0.52 -10.76 0.39
C SER A 121 -0.57 -10.94 1.44
N VAL A 122 -1.71 -10.28 1.25
CA VAL A 122 -2.82 -10.29 2.22
C VAL A 122 -3.45 -11.67 2.32
N THR A 123 -3.65 -12.36 1.20
CA THR A 123 -4.15 -13.74 1.19
C THR A 123 -3.20 -14.70 1.91
N TRP A 124 -1.89 -14.62 1.65
CA TRP A 124 -0.91 -15.48 2.31
C TRP A 124 -0.88 -15.21 3.82
N LEU A 125 -0.85 -13.94 4.23
CA LEU A 125 -0.89 -13.59 5.66
C LEU A 125 -2.16 -14.12 6.32
N GLY A 126 -3.33 -13.99 5.67
CA GLY A 126 -4.60 -14.52 6.15
C GLY A 126 -4.57 -16.04 6.35
N ILE A 127 -4.05 -16.79 5.37
CA ILE A 127 -3.88 -18.25 5.49
C ILE A 127 -2.92 -18.59 6.64
N ALA A 128 -1.79 -17.90 6.74
CA ALA A 128 -0.81 -18.15 7.78
C ALA A 128 -1.38 -17.88 9.19
N VAL A 129 -2.20 -16.85 9.34
CA VAL A 129 -2.93 -16.54 10.59
C VAL A 129 -3.95 -17.64 10.89
N ALA A 130 -4.73 -18.09 9.91
CA ALA A 130 -5.75 -19.12 10.09
C ALA A 130 -5.16 -20.50 10.48
N GLN A 131 -3.92 -20.77 10.10
CA GLN A 131 -3.20 -22.00 10.45
C GLN A 131 -2.56 -21.97 11.85
N MET A 132 -2.58 -20.82 12.54
CA MET A 132 -2.06 -20.73 13.91
C MET A 132 -2.98 -21.48 14.88
N LYS A 133 -2.38 -22.29 15.77
CA LYS A 133 -3.13 -23.07 16.77
C LYS A 133 -3.73 -22.22 17.89
N SER A 134 -3.07 -21.12 18.24
CA SER A 134 -3.51 -20.18 19.26
C SER A 134 -2.96 -18.79 18.97
N TRP A 135 -3.68 -17.77 19.44
CA TRP A 135 -3.18 -16.40 19.42
C TRP A 135 -2.09 -16.23 20.47
N PRO A 136 -0.98 -15.53 20.19
CA PRO A 136 0.05 -15.28 21.20
C PRO A 136 -0.53 -14.47 22.36
N GLU A 137 -0.58 -15.06 23.57
CA GLU A 137 -0.91 -14.33 24.78
C GLU A 137 0.20 -13.29 25.08
N GLN A 138 -0.20 -12.08 25.44
CA GLN A 138 0.72 -10.97 25.72
C GLN A 138 1.45 -11.21 27.06
N GLY A 139 2.45 -12.10 27.07
CA GLY A 139 3.22 -12.40 28.28
C GLY A 139 4.58 -13.08 28.06
N GLU A 140 4.77 -13.84 26.99
CA GLU A 140 5.96 -14.70 26.87
C GLU A 140 7.17 -14.07 26.14
N ASN A 141 6.96 -12.97 25.41
CA ASN A 141 8.03 -12.34 24.61
C ASN A 141 8.91 -11.34 25.40
N ALA A 142 8.74 -11.23 26.72
CA ALA A 142 9.58 -10.38 27.57
C ALA A 142 10.88 -11.07 28.06
N LYS A 143 11.16 -12.31 27.62
CA LYS A 143 12.28 -13.12 28.16
C LYS A 143 13.24 -13.74 27.12
N LYS A 144 13.32 -13.21 25.90
CA LYS A 144 14.37 -13.63 24.95
C LYS A 144 15.09 -12.44 24.31
#